data_AF-F4QTV2-F1
#
_entry.id   AF-F4QTV2-F1
#
_cell.length_a   1.000
_cell.length_b   1.000
_cell.length_c   1.000
_cell.angle_alpha   90.00
_cell.angle_beta   90.00
_cell.angle_gamma   90.00
#
_symmetry.space_group_name_H-M   'P 1'
#
loop_
_entity.id
_entity.type
_entity.pdbx_description
1 polymer ?
#
loop_
_entity_poly.entity_id
_entity_poly.type
_entity_poly.pdbx_seq_one_letter_code
_entity_poly.pdbx_strand_id
1 'polypeptide(L)'
;MAGHRLMRDPLLPEIMLAAALGLALSYYSRGTAFRAVVIFIAAAVAAALLPLPGFTSEIAFAAAWLSVAVTAASLHLRETWRLRAGPWLAWGLALNAGLWAGLLNQMSLSPSGLAFALPFVALMLPGAWLVGRGWGIAVKVAASWLIAIAVLQIALGFVPTPGYEADHME
;
A
#
# COMPACT_ATOMS: atom_id res chain seq x y z
N MET A 1 19.31 21.37 -18.38
CA MET A 1 20.01 20.16 -17.93
C MET A 1 18.98 19.21 -17.35
N ALA A 2 18.48 18.29 -18.18
CA ALA A 2 17.47 17.32 -17.78
C ALA A 2 18.19 16.15 -17.10
N GLY A 3 18.33 16.23 -15.78
CA GLY A 3 18.81 15.11 -14.99
C GLY A 3 17.91 13.91 -15.22
N HIS A 4 18.50 12.76 -15.51
CA HIS A 4 17.84 11.47 -15.40
C HIS A 4 17.26 11.35 -13.98
N ARG A 5 15.99 11.75 -13.81
CA ARG A 5 15.20 11.32 -12.66
C ARG A 5 15.10 9.81 -12.81
N LEU A 6 15.79 9.07 -11.94
CA LEU A 6 15.53 7.65 -11.73
C LEU A 6 14.01 7.48 -11.64
N MET A 7 13.41 6.94 -12.69
CA MET A 7 11.98 6.66 -12.74
C MET A 7 11.74 5.60 -11.65
N ARG A 8 11.25 6.04 -10.49
CA ARG A 8 10.84 5.12 -9.42
C ARG A 8 9.70 4.28 -9.96
N ASP A 9 9.81 2.96 -9.83
CA ASP A 9 8.77 2.03 -10.27
C ASP A 9 7.55 2.12 -9.32
N PRO A 10 6.36 2.54 -9.79
CA PRO A 10 5.16 2.62 -8.98
C PRO A 10 4.62 1.24 -8.56
N LEU A 11 5.05 0.16 -9.21
CA LEU A 11 4.53 -1.19 -8.96
C LEU A 11 4.79 -1.66 -7.53
N LEU A 12 5.97 -1.38 -6.98
CA LEU A 12 6.33 -1.86 -5.65
C LEU A 12 5.41 -1.29 -4.54
N PRO A 13 5.20 0.04 -4.42
CA PRO A 13 4.26 0.56 -3.44
C PRO A 13 2.82 0.10 -3.69
N GLU A 14 2.38 -0.10 -4.94
CA GLU A 14 1.06 -0.69 -5.25
C GLU A 14 0.91 -2.10 -4.67
N ILE A 15 1.88 -2.98 -4.93
CA ILE A 15 1.91 -4.36 -4.40
C ILE A 15 1.92 -4.34 -2.87
N MET A 16 2.78 -3.53 -2.26
CA MET A 16 2.90 -3.44 -0.81
C MET A 16 1.62 -2.90 -0.16
N LEU A 17 0.92 -1.98 -0.81
CA LEU A 17 -0.33 -1.42 -0.33
C LEU A 17 -1.48 -2.44 -0.42
N ALA A 18 -1.57 -3.18 -1.52
CA ALA A 18 -2.49 -4.29 -1.68
C ALA A 18 -2.22 -5.40 -0.65
N ALA A 19 -0.95 -5.73 -0.40
CA ALA A 19 -0.53 -6.70 0.61
C ALA A 19 -0.90 -6.24 2.03
N ALA A 20 -0.60 -4.98 2.39
CA ALA A 20 -0.94 -4.40 3.67
C ALA A 20 -2.46 -4.42 3.90
N LEU A 21 -3.25 -4.06 2.88
CA LEU A 21 -4.71 -4.15 2.93
C LEU A 21 -5.17 -5.59 3.13
N GLY A 22 -4.63 -6.54 2.35
CA GLY A 22 -4.96 -7.96 2.49
C GLY A 22 -4.73 -8.47 3.92
N LEU A 23 -3.56 -8.17 4.50
CA LEU A 23 -3.27 -8.51 5.90
C LEU A 23 -4.23 -7.80 6.87
N ALA A 24 -4.57 -6.52 6.66
CA ALA A 24 -5.49 -5.80 7.52
C ALA A 24 -6.90 -6.44 7.52
N LEU A 25 -7.37 -6.87 6.35
CA LEU A 25 -8.68 -7.49 6.16
C LEU A 25 -8.79 -8.88 6.79
N SER A 26 -7.68 -9.52 7.16
CA SER A 26 -7.69 -10.84 7.81
C SER A 26 -8.37 -10.86 9.19
N TYR A 27 -8.51 -9.69 9.83
CA TYR A 27 -9.15 -9.54 11.14
C TYR A 27 -10.64 -9.20 11.06
N TYR A 28 -11.20 -9.08 9.85
CA TYR A 28 -12.59 -8.70 9.64
C TYR A 28 -13.44 -9.90 9.22
N SER A 29 -14.76 -9.77 9.39
CA SER A 29 -15.70 -10.77 8.89
C SER A 29 -15.64 -10.86 7.36
N ARG A 30 -15.94 -12.04 6.80
CA ARG A 30 -15.91 -12.29 5.34
C ARG A 30 -16.73 -11.27 4.55
N GLY A 31 -17.90 -10.87 5.06
CA GLY A 31 -18.76 -9.87 4.42
C GLY A 31 -18.13 -8.47 4.38
N THR A 32 -17.49 -8.03 5.47
CA THR A 32 -16.79 -6.74 5.52
C THR A 32 -15.56 -6.75 4.63
N ALA A 33 -14.76 -7.83 4.68
CA ALA A 33 -13.60 -7.99 3.83
C ALA A 33 -13.97 -7.96 2.34
N PHE A 34 -14.99 -8.72 1.92
CA PHE A 34 -15.48 -8.70 0.54
C PHE A 34 -15.87 -7.29 0.07
N ARG A 35 -16.66 -6.57 0.88
CA ARG A 35 -17.05 -5.18 0.55
C ARG A 35 -15.84 -4.26 0.48
N ALA A 36 -14.86 -4.41 1.38
CA ALA A 36 -13.62 -3.64 1.34
C ALA A 36 -12.82 -3.92 0.06
N VAL A 37 -12.73 -5.18 -0.39
CA VAL A 37 -12.07 -5.51 -1.67
C VAL A 37 -12.80 -4.86 -2.85
N VAL A 38 -14.13 -4.87 -2.88
CA VAL A 38 -14.91 -4.18 -3.92
C VAL A 38 -14.64 -2.68 -3.90
N ILE A 39 -14.60 -2.05 -2.71
CA ILE A 39 -14.28 -0.62 -2.55
C ILE A 39 -12.86 -0.33 -3.07
N PHE A 40 -11.87 -1.16 -2.71
CA PHE A 40 -10.50 -1.04 -3.18
C PHE A 40 -10.42 -1.07 -4.71
N ILE A 41 -11.04 -2.06 -5.35
CA ILE A 41 -11.05 -2.20 -6.81
C ILE A 41 -11.74 -1.01 -7.47
N ALA A 42 -12.93 -0.63 -6.99
CA ALA A 42 -13.69 0.48 -7.56
C ALA A 42 -12.93 1.81 -7.42
N ALA A 43 -12.32 2.07 -6.27
CA ALA A 43 -11.52 3.26 -6.02
C ALA A 43 -10.25 3.28 -6.87
N ALA A 44 -9.57 2.13 -7.01
CA ALA A 44 -8.38 2.01 -7.85
C ALA A 44 -8.69 2.24 -9.34
N VAL A 45 -9.75 1.64 -9.86
CA VAL A 45 -10.18 1.85 -11.25
C VAL A 45 -10.61 3.31 -11.46
N ALA A 46 -11.40 3.88 -10.55
CA ALA A 46 -11.82 5.27 -10.66
C ALA A 46 -10.62 6.23 -10.64
N ALA A 47 -9.68 6.04 -9.70
CA ALA A 47 -8.46 6.83 -9.62
C ALA A 47 -7.52 6.60 -10.81
N ALA A 48 -7.53 5.41 -11.42
CA ALA A 48 -6.74 5.13 -12.62
C ALA A 48 -7.32 5.75 -13.89
N LEU A 49 -8.64 6.00 -13.95
CA LEU A 49 -9.31 6.53 -15.14
C LEU A 49 -9.58 8.04 -15.11
N LEU A 50 -9.71 8.63 -13.92
CA LEU A 50 -10.03 10.05 -13.80
C LEU A 50 -8.76 10.91 -13.79
N PRO A 51 -8.71 12.03 -14.52
CA PRO A 51 -7.58 12.95 -14.46
C PRO A 51 -7.47 13.50 -13.03
N LEU A 52 -6.48 13.01 -12.28
CA LEU A 52 -6.25 13.40 -10.89
C LEU A 52 -5.49 14.73 -10.81
N PRO A 53 -5.54 15.41 -9.65
CA PRO A 53 -4.82 16.67 -9.43
C PRO A 53 -3.33 16.52 -9.77
N GLY A 54 -2.70 17.59 -10.25
CA GLY A 54 -1.28 17.63 -10.63
C GLY A 54 -0.30 17.49 -9.46
N PHE A 55 -0.38 16.38 -8.73
CA PHE A 55 0.61 15.99 -7.72
C PHE A 55 1.95 15.74 -8.40
N THR A 56 3.04 16.19 -7.77
CA THR A 56 4.36 15.75 -8.19
C THR A 56 4.50 14.25 -7.89
N SER A 57 5.24 13.53 -8.72
CA SER A 57 5.48 12.10 -8.52
C SER A 57 6.07 11.81 -7.13
N GLU A 58 6.95 12.68 -6.64
CA GLU A 58 7.55 12.58 -5.30
C GLU A 58 6.50 12.54 -4.17
N ILE A 59 5.51 13.44 -4.22
CA ILE A 59 4.43 13.49 -3.23
C ILE A 59 3.56 12.24 -3.33
N ALA A 60 3.22 11.81 -4.55
CA ALA A 60 2.41 10.60 -4.75
C ALA A 60 3.12 9.34 -4.22
N PHE A 61 4.42 9.20 -4.48
CA PHE A 61 5.23 8.10 -3.93
C PHE A 61 5.29 8.15 -2.40
N ALA A 62 5.58 9.31 -1.81
CA ALA A 62 5.64 9.46 -0.35
C ALA A 62 4.29 9.14 0.30
N ALA A 63 3.19 9.61 -0.28
CA ALA A 63 1.84 9.38 0.22
C ALA A 63 1.38 7.92 0.06
N ALA A 64 1.79 7.24 -1.01
CA ALA A 64 1.55 5.82 -1.18
C ALA A 64 2.30 4.99 -0.13
N TRP A 65 3.59 5.27 0.12
CA TRP A 65 4.34 4.60 1.18
C TRP A 65 3.77 4.92 2.57
N LEU A 66 3.36 6.17 2.82
CA LEU A 66 2.68 6.52 4.06
C LEU A 66 1.38 5.72 4.22
N SER A 67 0.64 5.52 3.12
CA SER A 67 -0.56 4.68 3.10
C SER A 67 -0.28 3.22 3.40
N VAL A 68 0.83 2.66 2.90
CA VAL A 68 1.30 1.32 3.28
C VAL A 68 1.54 1.26 4.79
N ALA A 69 2.30 2.22 5.32
CA ALA A 69 2.64 2.27 6.74
C ALA A 69 1.40 2.38 7.63
N VAL A 70 0.45 3.27 7.29
CA VAL A 70 -0.81 3.46 8.03
C VAL A 70 -1.69 2.21 7.95
N THR A 71 -1.82 1.60 6.77
CA THR A 71 -2.62 0.38 6.58
C THR A 71 -2.02 -0.80 7.35
N ALA A 72 -0.69 -0.95 7.35
CA ALA A 72 -0.02 -1.98 8.14
C ALA A 72 -0.09 -1.68 9.65
N ALA A 73 0.05 -0.41 10.05
CA ALA A 73 -0.07 0.01 11.45
C ALA A 73 -1.46 -0.25 12.04
N SER A 74 -2.51 -0.25 11.21
CA SER A 74 -3.87 -0.54 11.68
C SER A 74 -4.00 -1.94 12.30
N LEU A 75 -3.13 -2.90 11.94
CA LEU A 75 -3.11 -4.25 12.53
C LEU A 75 -2.62 -4.24 14.00
N HIS A 76 -1.90 -3.20 14.39
CA HIS A 76 -1.40 -3.02 15.76
C HIS A 76 -2.37 -2.26 16.67
N LEU A 77 -3.49 -1.78 16.12
CA LEU A 77 -4.55 -1.18 16.93
C LEU A 77 -5.07 -2.19 17.95
N ARG A 78 -5.34 -1.71 19.17
CA ARG A 78 -5.98 -2.54 20.21
C ARG A 78 -7.36 -2.98 19.70
N GLU A 79 -7.74 -4.19 20.07
CA GLU A 79 -8.99 -4.81 19.63
C GLU A 79 -10.22 -3.95 19.93
N THR A 80 -10.23 -3.27 21.08
CA THR A 80 -11.29 -2.34 21.46
C THR A 80 -11.50 -1.21 20.45
N TRP A 81 -10.42 -0.61 19.95
CA TRP A 81 -10.48 0.46 18.94
C TRP A 81 -10.94 -0.07 17.58
N ARG A 82 -10.46 -1.25 17.18
CA ARG A 82 -10.86 -1.89 15.92
C ARG A 82 -12.35 -2.24 15.92
N LEU A 83 -12.86 -2.78 17.02
CA LEU A 83 -14.28 -3.08 17.19
C LEU A 83 -15.13 -1.81 17.19
N ARG A 84 -14.66 -0.74 17.86
CA ARG A 84 -15.35 0.55 17.90
C ARG A 84 -15.44 1.22 16.54
N ALA A 85 -14.35 1.20 15.76
CA ALA A 85 -14.35 1.70 14.39
C ALA A 85 -15.18 0.81 13.45
N GLY A 86 -15.34 -0.47 13.80
CA GLY A 86 -16.21 -1.41 13.11
C GLY A 86 -15.81 -1.57 11.63
N PRO A 87 -16.80 -1.71 10.71
CA PRO A 87 -16.52 -1.91 9.29
C PRO A 87 -15.96 -0.65 8.61
N TRP A 88 -16.16 0.54 9.19
CA TRP A 88 -15.73 1.81 8.63
C TRP A 88 -14.21 1.91 8.47
N LEU A 89 -13.45 1.34 9.42
CA LEU A 89 -12.00 1.29 9.30
C LEU A 89 -11.56 0.47 8.09
N ALA A 90 -12.15 -0.71 7.87
CA ALA A 90 -11.82 -1.55 6.71
C ALA A 90 -12.17 -0.85 5.39
N TRP A 91 -13.31 -0.17 5.32
CA TRP A 91 -13.73 0.57 4.13
C TRP A 91 -12.86 1.79 3.88
N GLY A 92 -12.50 2.54 4.92
CA GLY A 92 -11.60 3.69 4.82
C GLY A 92 -10.19 3.29 4.36
N LEU A 93 -9.65 2.20 4.92
CA LEU A 93 -8.37 1.64 4.47
C LEU A 93 -8.42 1.18 3.02
N ALA A 94 -9.49 0.48 2.62
CA ALA A 94 -9.67 0.04 1.24
C ALA A 94 -9.82 1.19 0.25
N LEU A 95 -10.60 2.22 0.60
CA LEU A 95 -10.75 3.43 -0.20
C LEU A 95 -9.40 4.13 -0.37
N ASN A 96 -8.68 4.36 0.73
CA ASN A 96 -7.35 4.97 0.70
C ASN A 96 -6.38 4.15 -0.15
N ALA A 97 -6.31 2.83 0.09
CA ALA A 97 -5.45 1.93 -0.67
C ALA A 97 -5.76 1.94 -2.17
N GLY A 98 -7.05 1.95 -2.52
CA GLY A 98 -7.49 1.97 -3.91
C GLY A 98 -7.14 3.29 -4.60
N LEU A 99 -7.43 4.44 -3.96
CA LEU A 99 -7.12 5.75 -4.52
C LEU A 99 -5.63 5.91 -4.84
N TRP A 100 -4.74 5.53 -3.91
CA TRP A 100 -3.29 5.63 -4.14
C TRP A 100 -2.78 4.59 -5.14
N ALA A 101 -3.30 3.36 -5.13
CA ALA A 101 -2.92 2.37 -6.14
C ALA A 101 -3.35 2.79 -7.55
N GLY A 102 -4.54 3.35 -7.70
CA GLY A 102 -5.01 3.86 -8.99
C GLY A 102 -4.23 5.08 -9.48
N LEU A 103 -3.90 6.01 -8.58
CA LEU A 103 -3.07 7.16 -8.91
C LEU A 103 -1.66 6.75 -9.36
N LEU A 104 -1.02 5.82 -8.64
CA LEU A 104 0.30 5.29 -9.02
C LEU A 104 0.26 4.58 -10.39
N ASN A 105 -0.83 3.88 -10.69
CA ASN A 105 -1.00 3.22 -11.98
C ASN A 105 -1.11 4.22 -13.14
N GLN A 106 -1.64 5.43 -12.92
CA GLN A 106 -1.58 6.50 -13.93
C GLN A 106 -0.17 7.02 -14.18
N MET A 107 0.69 6.98 -13.16
CA MET A 107 2.08 7.43 -13.25
C MET A 107 2.99 6.35 -13.87
N SER A 108 2.51 5.10 -13.95
CA SER A 108 3.23 4.01 -14.59
C SER A 108 3.12 4.09 -16.10
N LEU A 109 4.22 3.74 -16.79
CA LEU A 109 4.21 3.55 -18.24
C LEU A 109 3.45 2.27 -18.67
N SER A 110 3.11 1.39 -17.72
CA SER A 110 2.37 0.16 -17.98
C SER A 110 1.00 0.16 -17.30
N PRO A 111 -0.11 -0.08 -18.03
CA PRO A 111 -1.44 -0.17 -17.46
C PRO A 111 -1.67 -1.45 -16.62
N SER A 112 -0.68 -2.34 -16.55
CA SER A 112 -0.78 -3.63 -15.88
C SER A 112 -0.44 -3.59 -14.38
N GLY A 113 -0.02 -2.45 -13.82
CA GLY A 113 0.43 -2.34 -12.41
C GLY A 113 -0.62 -2.85 -11.43
N LEU A 114 -1.85 -2.34 -11.57
CA LEU A 114 -3.00 -2.79 -10.77
C LEU A 114 -3.29 -4.29 -10.90
N ALA A 115 -3.13 -4.87 -12.09
CA ALA A 115 -3.34 -6.29 -12.31
C ALA A 115 -2.33 -7.15 -11.54
N PHE A 116 -1.10 -6.68 -11.37
CA PHE A 116 -0.07 -7.34 -10.57
C PHE A 116 -0.25 -7.12 -9.07
N ALA A 117 -0.80 -5.98 -8.63
CA ALA A 117 -1.05 -5.71 -7.22
C ALA A 117 -2.26 -6.48 -6.66
N LEU A 118 -3.32 -6.66 -7.47
CA LEU A 118 -4.57 -7.30 -7.05
C LEU A 118 -4.43 -8.67 -6.36
N PRO A 119 -3.61 -9.61 -6.87
CA PRO A 119 -3.38 -10.90 -6.21
C PRO A 119 -2.91 -10.78 -4.75
N PHE A 120 -2.21 -9.71 -4.39
CA PHE A 120 -1.69 -9.54 -3.03
C PHE A 120 -2.77 -9.21 -2.00
N VAL A 121 -3.94 -8.72 -2.43
CA VAL A 121 -5.10 -8.58 -1.54
C VAL A 121 -5.58 -9.96 -1.04
N ALA A 122 -5.33 -11.03 -1.80
CA ALA A 122 -5.67 -12.39 -1.41
C ALA A 122 -4.88 -12.89 -0.19
N LEU A 123 -3.84 -12.18 0.27
CA LEU A 123 -3.17 -12.44 1.55
C LEU A 123 -4.13 -12.39 2.75
N MET A 124 -5.31 -11.78 2.60
CA MET A 124 -6.38 -11.88 3.59
C MET A 124 -6.80 -13.32 3.89
N LEU A 125 -6.70 -14.24 2.92
CA LEU A 125 -7.13 -15.63 3.07
C LEU A 125 -6.20 -16.43 4.00
N PRO A 126 -4.88 -16.56 3.72
CA PRO A 126 -3.97 -17.21 4.65
C PRO A 126 -3.86 -16.43 5.97
N GLY A 127 -3.94 -15.09 5.93
CA GLY A 127 -3.98 -14.26 7.13
C GLY A 127 -5.17 -14.62 8.03
N ALA A 128 -6.38 -14.73 7.47
CA ALA A 128 -7.59 -15.03 8.24
C ALA A 128 -7.54 -16.44 8.82
N TRP A 129 -6.96 -17.38 8.08
CA TRP A 129 -6.71 -18.74 8.57
C TRP A 129 -5.75 -18.76 9.76
N LEU A 130 -4.65 -18.00 9.71
CA LEU A 130 -3.71 -17.87 10.84
C LEU A 130 -4.38 -17.22 12.05
N VAL A 131 -5.10 -16.11 11.84
CA VAL A 131 -5.82 -15.41 12.91
C VAL A 131 -6.84 -16.33 13.58
N GLY A 132 -7.62 -17.09 12.79
CA GLY A 132 -8.60 -18.05 13.31
C GLY A 132 -7.99 -19.18 14.15
N ARG A 133 -6.70 -19.47 14.00
CA ARG A 133 -5.96 -20.45 14.82
C ARG A 133 -5.23 -19.84 16.02
N GLY A 134 -5.38 -18.54 16.28
CA GLY A 134 -4.65 -17.84 17.35
C GLY A 134 -3.24 -17.41 16.97
N TRP A 135 -2.82 -17.58 15.71
CA TRP A 135 -1.51 -17.18 15.20
C TRP A 135 -1.49 -15.74 14.67
N GLY A 136 -2.38 -14.88 15.18
CA GLY A 136 -2.47 -13.48 14.74
C GLY A 136 -1.19 -12.68 14.94
N ILE A 137 -0.28 -13.12 15.81
CA ILE A 137 1.04 -12.49 15.98
C ILE A 137 1.86 -12.56 14.68
N ALA A 138 1.81 -13.67 13.94
CA ALA A 138 2.55 -13.81 12.69
C ALA A 138 2.14 -12.75 11.65
N VAL A 139 0.84 -12.45 11.56
CA VAL A 139 0.31 -11.40 10.67
C VAL A 139 0.78 -10.01 11.11
N LYS A 140 0.84 -9.75 12.41
CA LYS A 140 1.40 -8.48 12.96
C LYS A 140 2.90 -8.36 12.74
N VAL A 141 3.65 -9.47 12.82
CA VAL A 141 5.07 -9.47 12.46
C VAL A 141 5.22 -9.08 11.00
N ALA A 142 4.51 -9.74 10.07
CA ALA A 142 4.52 -9.36 8.66
C ALA A 142 4.17 -7.87 8.44
N ALA A 143 3.17 -7.34 9.15
CA ALA A 143 2.82 -5.93 9.11
C ALA A 143 3.96 -5.01 9.57
N SER A 144 4.70 -5.39 10.62
CA SER A 144 5.87 -4.62 11.09
C SER A 144 6.99 -4.52 10.05
N TRP A 145 7.20 -5.59 9.25
CA TRP A 145 8.11 -5.55 8.11
C TRP A 145 7.64 -4.56 7.04
N LEU A 146 6.34 -4.56 6.71
CA LEU A 146 5.76 -3.59 5.76
C LEU A 146 5.91 -2.15 6.26
N ILE A 147 5.71 -1.89 7.57
CA ILE A 147 5.95 -0.58 8.17
C ILE A 147 7.42 -0.19 8.01
N ALA A 148 8.35 -1.07 8.34
CA ALA A 148 9.79 -0.79 8.25
C ALA A 148 10.20 -0.47 6.80
N ILE A 149 9.74 -1.26 5.82
CA ILE A 149 9.98 -1.02 4.39
C ILE A 149 9.40 0.34 3.98
N ALA A 150 8.16 0.63 4.36
CA ALA A 150 7.50 1.88 3.99
C ALA A 150 8.20 3.11 4.58
N VAL A 151 8.55 3.06 5.87
CA VAL A 151 9.29 4.15 6.55
C VAL A 151 10.67 4.33 5.92
N LEU A 152 11.38 3.24 5.64
CA LEU A 152 12.67 3.29 4.96
C LEU A 152 12.56 3.95 3.57
N GLN A 153 11.55 3.58 2.78
CA GLN A 153 11.35 4.13 1.44
C GLN A 153 10.97 5.62 1.46
N ILE A 154 10.22 6.06 2.47
CA ILE A 154 9.97 7.49 2.71
C ILE A 154 11.30 8.18 3.06
N ALA A 155 12.06 7.64 4.01
CA ALA A 155 13.31 8.22 4.49
C ALA A 155 14.36 8.33 3.36
N LEU A 156 14.48 7.31 2.51
CA LEU A 156 15.35 7.32 1.33
C LEU A 156 14.98 8.42 0.32
N GLY A 157 13.74 8.92 0.34
CA GLY A 157 13.34 10.09 -0.43
C GLY A 157 13.98 11.40 0.06
N PHE A 158 14.43 11.45 1.32
CA PHE A 158 15.03 12.63 1.95
C PHE A 158 16.54 12.50 2.17
N VAL A 159 17.09 11.29 2.06
CA VAL A 159 18.54 11.06 2.20
C VAL A 159 19.19 11.22 0.83
N PRO A 160 20.07 12.22 0.64
CA PRO A 160 20.92 12.26 -0.55
C PRO A 160 21.80 11.01 -0.55
N THR A 161 21.71 10.18 -1.59
CA THR A 161 22.58 9.01 -1.76
C THR A 161 24.02 9.49 -1.89
N PRO A 162 24.89 9.25 -0.89
CA PRO A 162 26.28 9.67 -0.96
C PRO A 162 27.02 8.77 -1.96
N GLY A 163 27.73 9.36 -2.92
CA GLY A 163 28.67 8.63 -3.77
C GLY A 163 28.04 7.93 -4.99
N TYR A 164 27.61 8.74 -5.95
CA TYR A 164 27.92 8.46 -7.36
C TYR A 164 28.46 9.78 -7.92
N GLU A 165 29.65 10.17 -7.47
CA GLU A 165 30.46 11.10 -8.26
C GLU A 165 30.68 10.42 -9.61
N ALA A 166 30.37 11.13 -10.69
CA ALA A 166 30.54 10.67 -12.06
C ALA A 166 32.03 10.60 -12.47
N ASP A 167 32.91 10.24 -11.54
CA ASP A 167 34.37 10.35 -11.63
C ASP A 167 35.04 8.99 -11.97
N HIS A 168 34.24 8.02 -12.44
CA HIS A 168 34.70 6.68 -12.83
C HIS A 168 34.28 6.30 -14.26
N MET A 169 33.88 7.28 -15.08
CA MET A 169 33.51 7.10 -16.49
C MET A 169 34.50 7.79 -17.45
N GLU A 170 35.75 8.00 -17.01
CA GLU A 170 36.88 8.37 -17.88
C GLU A 170 37.70 7.14 -18.31
#